data_AF-A0A8J5M4S0-F1
#
_entry.id   AF-A0A8J5M4S0-F1
#
_cell.length_a   1.000
_cell.length_b   1.000
_cell.length_c   1.000
_cell.angle_alpha   90.00
_cell.angle_beta   90.00
_cell.angle_gamma   90.00
#
_symmetry.space_group_name_H-M   'P 1'
#
loop_
_entity.id
_entity.type
_entity.pdbx_description
1 polymer ?
#
loop_
_entity_poly.entity_id
_entity_poly.type
_entity_poly.pdbx_seq_one_letter_code
_entity_poly.pdbx_strand_id
1 'polypeptide(L)'
;MIEKAMQNPSTAKIAKMAESAWLKQWLDWKKAPSEAFGLLSLNNADEQTLASPKFKTWAKYLNDFNQRYPDRKETMIDGIRANYIDIKLIPMLYAAQKDPRTKKLAINLQNALVNKWLVAKEKPADLTWRFSTVTNAEEMIQRYVKKLDAMSTNTS
;
A
#
# COMPACT_ATOMS: atom_id res chain seq x y z
N MET A 1 -14.77 10.63 -14.00
CA MET A 1 -14.84 11.27 -15.34
C MET A 1 -13.61 10.96 -16.20
N ILE A 2 -12.38 11.13 -15.71
CA ILE A 2 -11.16 10.80 -16.50
C ILE A 2 -11.09 9.31 -16.89
N GLU A 3 -11.46 8.38 -16.00
CA GLU A 3 -11.42 6.94 -16.31
C GLU A 3 -12.26 6.57 -17.54
N LYS A 4 -13.49 7.08 -17.63
CA LYS A 4 -14.35 6.86 -18.80
C LYS A 4 -13.75 7.46 -20.07
N ALA A 5 -13.11 8.63 -19.96
CA ALA A 5 -12.42 9.26 -21.08
C ALA A 5 -11.16 8.50 -21.52
N MET A 6 -10.48 7.78 -20.62
CA MET A 6 -9.35 6.91 -20.98
C MET A 6 -9.76 5.67 -21.77
N GLN A 7 -11.00 5.19 -21.58
CA GLN A 7 -11.53 4.03 -22.30
C GLN A 7 -11.97 4.36 -23.72
N ASN A 8 -12.28 5.63 -24.02
CA ASN A 8 -12.64 6.06 -25.37
C ASN A 8 -11.37 6.49 -26.14
N PRO A 9 -11.02 5.82 -27.27
CA PRO A 9 -9.83 6.13 -28.04
C PRO A 9 -9.71 7.60 -28.48
N SER A 10 -10.83 8.27 -28.79
CA SER A 10 -10.82 9.67 -29.25
C SER A 10 -10.44 10.65 -28.13
N THR A 11 -10.72 10.31 -26.87
CA THR A 11 -10.46 11.16 -25.70
C THR A 11 -9.29 10.68 -24.85
N ALA A 12 -8.75 9.49 -25.11
CA ALA A 12 -7.72 8.86 -24.28
C ALA A 12 -6.43 9.69 -24.18
N LYS A 13 -6.02 10.35 -25.28
CA LYS A 13 -4.83 11.23 -25.27
C LYS A 13 -5.02 12.42 -24.33
N ILE A 14 -6.15 13.11 -24.43
CA ILE A 14 -6.46 14.28 -23.60
C ILE A 14 -6.62 13.85 -22.13
N ALA A 15 -7.26 12.71 -21.87
CA ALA A 15 -7.40 12.16 -20.53
C ALA A 15 -6.05 11.87 -19.85
N LYS A 16 -5.08 11.28 -20.58
CA LYS A 16 -3.71 11.05 -20.09
C LYS A 16 -2.96 12.34 -19.81
N MET A 17 -3.14 13.37 -20.66
CA MET A 17 -2.54 14.69 -20.44
C MET A 17 -3.11 15.35 -19.18
N ALA A 18 -4.43 15.26 -18.98
CA ALA A 18 -5.09 15.78 -17.79
C ALA A 18 -4.63 15.06 -16.50
N GLU A 19 -4.55 13.72 -16.51
CA GLU A 19 -4.01 12.94 -15.38
C GLU A 19 -2.57 13.38 -15.05
N SER A 20 -1.70 13.48 -16.06
CA SER A 20 -0.31 13.91 -15.87
C SER A 20 -0.21 15.33 -15.29
N ALA A 21 -1.06 16.25 -15.77
CA ALA A 21 -1.09 17.62 -15.27
C ALA A 21 -1.52 17.69 -13.81
N TRP A 22 -2.53 16.93 -13.40
CA TRP A 22 -2.98 16.89 -12.00
C TRP A 22 -1.94 16.27 -11.07
N LEU A 23 -1.27 15.19 -11.48
CA LEU A 23 -0.18 14.60 -10.69
C LEU A 23 0.99 15.57 -10.52
N LYS A 24 1.36 16.30 -11.58
CA LYS A 24 2.39 17.35 -11.49
C LYS A 24 1.97 18.45 -10.51
N GLN A 25 0.73 18.91 -10.60
CA GLN A 25 0.20 19.91 -9.68
C GLN A 25 0.26 19.44 -8.22
N TRP A 26 -0.10 18.18 -7.95
CA TRP A 26 -0.01 17.59 -6.62
C TRP A 26 1.44 17.54 -6.11
N LEU A 27 2.41 17.19 -6.98
CA LEU A 27 3.82 17.26 -6.63
C LEU A 27 4.26 18.69 -6.31
N ASP A 28 3.83 19.68 -7.09
CA ASP A 28 4.15 21.10 -6.86
C ASP A 28 3.57 21.61 -5.53
N TRP A 29 2.39 21.13 -5.15
CA TRP A 29 1.76 21.38 -3.86
C TRP A 29 2.26 20.51 -2.72
N LYS A 30 3.27 19.65 -2.96
CA LYS A 30 3.82 18.73 -1.95
C LYS A 30 2.76 17.82 -1.32
N LYS A 31 1.76 17.44 -2.09
CA LYS A 31 0.68 16.55 -1.63
C LYS A 31 1.26 15.20 -1.24
N ALA A 32 1.05 14.78 0.00
CA ALA A 32 1.60 13.53 0.50
C ALA A 32 1.04 12.33 -0.29
N PRO A 33 1.85 11.28 -0.57
CA PRO A 33 1.37 10.08 -1.24
C PRO A 33 0.18 9.43 -0.51
N SER A 34 0.20 9.38 0.81
CA SER A 34 -0.91 8.96 1.68
C SER A 34 -2.21 9.70 1.38
N GLU A 35 -2.15 11.02 1.16
CA GLU A 35 -3.32 11.84 0.82
C GLU A 35 -3.75 11.66 -0.64
N ALA A 36 -2.78 11.58 -1.57
CA ALA A 36 -3.03 11.33 -2.98
C ALA A 36 -3.72 9.97 -3.22
N PHE A 37 -3.46 8.97 -2.37
CA PHE A 37 -4.14 7.67 -2.40
C PHE A 37 -5.65 7.81 -2.27
N GLY A 38 -6.10 8.57 -1.27
CA GLY A 38 -7.52 8.87 -1.05
C GLY A 38 -8.13 9.69 -2.19
N LEU A 39 -7.39 10.66 -2.74
CA LEU A 39 -7.86 11.47 -3.87
C LEU A 39 -8.05 10.67 -5.17
N LEU A 40 -7.28 9.59 -5.35
CA LEU A 40 -7.50 8.63 -6.43
C LEU A 40 -8.65 7.64 -6.15
N SER A 41 -9.36 7.83 -5.02
CA SER A 41 -10.45 6.97 -4.55
C SER A 41 -10.01 5.51 -4.37
N LEU A 42 -8.77 5.31 -3.94
CA LEU A 42 -8.22 3.98 -3.66
C LEU A 42 -8.55 3.50 -2.24
N ASN A 43 -9.16 4.33 -1.39
CA ASN A 43 -9.51 4.00 0.00
C ASN A 43 -10.77 3.12 0.15
N ASN A 44 -11.61 3.03 -0.88
CA ASN A 44 -12.81 2.19 -0.92
C ASN A 44 -12.63 0.94 -1.79
N ALA A 45 -11.40 0.66 -2.21
CA ALA A 45 -11.14 -0.35 -3.22
C ALA A 45 -10.98 -1.76 -2.58
N ASP A 46 -11.24 -2.79 -3.38
CA ASP A 46 -11.38 -4.18 -2.97
C ASP A 46 -10.09 -4.99 -3.16
N GLU A 47 -10.19 -6.32 -3.16
CA GLU A 47 -9.07 -7.25 -3.37
C GLU A 47 -8.29 -7.00 -4.69
N GLN A 48 -8.89 -6.33 -5.68
CA GLN A 48 -8.29 -6.01 -6.97
C GLN A 48 -7.58 -4.65 -7.00
N THR A 49 -7.61 -3.88 -5.90
CA THR A 49 -6.99 -2.55 -5.83
C THR A 49 -5.55 -2.55 -6.30
N LEU A 50 -4.73 -3.50 -5.83
CA LEU A 50 -3.30 -3.58 -6.18
C LEU A 50 -3.06 -3.90 -7.66
N ALA A 51 -4.03 -4.49 -8.35
CA ALA A 51 -3.97 -4.74 -9.79
C ALA A 51 -4.49 -3.55 -10.62
N SER A 52 -5.19 -2.61 -9.99
CA SER A 52 -5.89 -1.53 -10.68
C SER A 52 -4.93 -0.54 -11.37
N PRO A 53 -5.32 0.03 -12.52
CA PRO A 53 -4.56 1.10 -13.16
C PRO A 53 -4.33 2.30 -12.23
N LYS A 54 -5.32 2.64 -11.40
CA LYS A 54 -5.21 3.73 -10.41
C LYS A 54 -4.11 3.50 -9.40
N PHE A 55 -3.97 2.27 -8.90
CA PHE A 55 -2.88 1.94 -7.98
C PHE A 55 -1.52 2.06 -8.65
N LYS A 56 -1.40 1.69 -9.94
CA LYS A 56 -0.17 1.92 -10.71
C LYS A 56 0.15 3.40 -10.86
N THR A 57 -0.86 4.23 -11.16
CA THR A 57 -0.71 5.70 -11.19
C THR A 57 -0.23 6.23 -9.84
N TRP A 58 -0.85 5.79 -8.74
CA TRP A 58 -0.45 6.19 -7.40
C TRP A 58 0.98 5.72 -7.03
N ALA A 59 1.35 4.48 -7.36
CA ALA A 59 2.68 3.96 -7.09
C ALA A 59 3.77 4.75 -7.83
N LYS A 60 3.47 5.19 -9.06
CA LYS A 60 4.35 6.13 -9.78
C LYS A 60 4.44 7.47 -9.07
N TYR A 61 3.30 8.05 -8.67
CA TYR A 61 3.26 9.29 -7.92
C TYR A 61 4.08 9.23 -6.62
N LEU A 62 3.97 8.14 -5.86
CA LEU A 62 4.77 7.88 -4.66
C LEU A 62 6.27 7.91 -4.97
N ASN A 63 6.70 7.26 -6.06
CA ASN A 63 8.10 7.26 -6.47
C ASN A 63 8.58 8.67 -6.85
N ASP A 64 7.81 9.38 -7.67
CA ASP A 64 8.13 10.75 -8.11
C ASP A 64 8.20 11.72 -6.92
N PHE A 65 7.28 11.57 -5.95
CA PHE A 65 7.28 12.33 -4.71
C PHE A 65 8.52 12.05 -3.86
N ASN A 66 8.86 10.77 -3.65
CA ASN A 66 10.01 10.35 -2.86
C ASN A 66 11.35 10.77 -3.49
N GLN A 67 11.40 10.88 -4.81
CA GLN A 67 12.56 11.40 -5.54
C GLN A 67 12.69 12.91 -5.38
N ARG A 68 11.58 13.66 -5.46
CA ARG A 68 11.57 15.12 -5.36
C ARG A 68 11.74 15.63 -3.92
N TYR A 69 11.25 14.88 -2.93
CA TYR A 69 11.22 15.26 -1.53
C TYR A 69 11.87 14.18 -0.64
N PRO A 70 13.21 14.04 -0.69
CA PRO A 70 13.91 12.96 0.00
C PRO A 70 13.76 12.98 1.53
N ASP A 71 13.53 14.16 2.12
CA ASP A 71 13.35 14.33 3.57
C ASP A 71 11.91 14.02 4.03
N ARG A 72 11.00 13.76 3.10
CA ARG A 72 9.57 13.51 3.37
C ARG A 72 9.09 12.17 2.82
N LYS A 73 10.02 11.25 2.55
CA LYS A 73 9.71 9.98 1.91
C LYS A 73 8.65 9.22 2.68
N GLU A 74 7.67 8.71 1.95
CA GLU A 74 6.72 7.72 2.47
C GLU A 74 7.06 6.35 1.90
N THR A 75 6.83 5.30 2.67
CA THR A 75 6.86 3.95 2.11
C THR A 75 5.50 3.61 1.51
N MET A 76 5.47 2.67 0.56
CA MET A 76 4.21 2.21 -0.03
C MET A 76 3.24 1.67 1.03
N ILE A 77 3.77 0.96 2.03
CA ILE A 77 2.93 0.42 3.11
C ILE A 77 2.37 1.54 4.00
N ASP A 78 3.10 2.63 4.23
CA ASP A 78 2.59 3.77 5.00
C ASP A 78 1.45 4.47 4.27
N GLY A 79 1.61 4.73 2.98
CA GLY A 79 0.55 5.35 2.18
C GLY A 79 -0.74 4.50 2.12
N ILE A 80 -0.60 3.18 2.05
CA ILE A 80 -1.74 2.25 2.11
C ILE A 80 -2.37 2.24 3.51
N ARG A 81 -1.57 2.12 4.58
CA ARG A 81 -2.05 2.06 5.98
C ARG A 81 -2.69 3.36 6.47
N ALA A 82 -2.32 4.49 5.89
CA ALA A 82 -2.99 5.76 6.13
C ALA A 82 -4.47 5.74 5.66
N ASN A 83 -4.83 4.81 4.77
CA ASN A 83 -6.16 4.68 4.18
C ASN A 83 -6.86 3.36 4.54
N TYR A 84 -6.10 2.33 4.94
CA TYR A 84 -6.60 1.02 5.35
C TYR A 84 -6.10 0.64 6.74
N ILE A 85 -7.01 0.33 7.64
CA ILE A 85 -6.65 -0.34 8.90
C ILE A 85 -6.17 -1.77 8.62
N ASP A 86 -5.23 -2.25 9.43
CA ASP A 86 -4.59 -3.57 9.24
C ASP A 86 -5.60 -4.72 9.16
N ILE A 87 -6.72 -4.64 9.89
CA ILE A 87 -7.83 -5.62 9.85
C ILE A 87 -8.35 -5.85 8.42
N LYS A 88 -8.46 -4.79 7.62
CA LYS A 88 -8.88 -4.87 6.20
C LYS A 88 -7.71 -5.18 5.28
N LEU A 89 -6.54 -4.64 5.60
CA LEU A 89 -5.36 -4.76 4.75
C LEU A 89 -4.84 -6.20 4.69
N ILE A 90 -4.85 -6.93 5.81
CA ILE A 90 -4.33 -8.31 5.86
C ILE A 90 -5.04 -9.22 4.84
N PRO A 91 -6.38 -9.42 4.89
CA PRO A 91 -7.08 -10.26 3.92
C PRO A 91 -6.87 -9.80 2.47
N MET A 92 -6.89 -8.49 2.23
CA MET A 92 -6.67 -7.90 0.92
C MET A 92 -5.29 -8.25 0.34
N LEU A 93 -4.22 -8.20 1.15
CA LEU A 93 -2.89 -8.60 0.72
C LEU A 93 -2.82 -10.09 0.42
N TYR A 94 -3.51 -10.93 1.18
CA TYR A 94 -3.57 -12.38 0.92
C TYR A 94 -4.38 -12.72 -0.33
N ALA A 95 -5.46 -12.00 -0.61
CA ALA A 95 -6.19 -12.14 -1.86
C ALA A 95 -5.33 -11.73 -3.06
N ALA A 96 -4.65 -10.58 -2.98
CA ALA A 96 -3.72 -10.14 -4.02
C ALA A 96 -2.53 -11.10 -4.20
N GLN A 97 -2.11 -11.83 -3.16
CA GLN A 97 -1.07 -12.84 -3.29
C GLN A 97 -1.46 -13.99 -4.24
N LYS A 98 -2.76 -14.28 -4.37
CA LYS A 98 -3.29 -15.36 -5.22
C LYS A 98 -3.29 -14.99 -6.71
N ASP A 99 -3.30 -13.70 -7.05
CA ASP A 99 -3.21 -13.24 -8.44
C ASP A 99 -1.73 -13.17 -8.88
N PRO A 100 -1.30 -13.89 -9.94
CA PRO A 100 0.07 -13.85 -10.43
C PRO A 100 0.61 -12.44 -10.74
N ARG A 101 -0.26 -11.51 -11.13
CA ARG A 101 0.10 -10.13 -11.50
C ARG A 101 0.50 -9.29 -10.30
N THR A 102 -0.02 -9.60 -9.12
CA THR A 102 0.19 -8.84 -7.88
C THR A 102 0.91 -9.65 -6.80
N LYS A 103 1.09 -10.97 -6.98
CA LYS A 103 1.72 -11.89 -6.02
C LYS A 103 3.01 -11.36 -5.40
N LYS A 104 3.96 -10.95 -6.23
CA LYS A 104 5.26 -10.42 -5.75
C LYS A 104 5.09 -9.16 -4.90
N LEU A 105 4.24 -8.24 -5.36
CA LEU A 105 3.96 -6.99 -4.65
C LEU A 105 3.24 -7.27 -3.31
N ALA A 106 2.25 -8.14 -3.31
CA ALA A 106 1.49 -8.53 -2.13
C ALA A 106 2.40 -9.12 -1.05
N ILE A 107 3.29 -10.05 -1.41
CA ILE A 107 4.27 -10.62 -0.47
C ILE A 107 5.20 -9.55 0.09
N ASN A 108 5.67 -8.61 -0.74
CA ASN A 108 6.50 -7.51 -0.28
C ASN A 108 5.75 -6.60 0.70
N LEU A 109 4.47 -6.30 0.46
CA LEU A 109 3.64 -5.49 1.34
C LEU A 109 3.31 -6.21 2.65
N GLN A 110 3.07 -7.52 2.65
CA GLN A 110 2.93 -8.32 3.88
C GLN A 110 4.21 -8.25 4.72
N ASN A 111 5.38 -8.43 4.09
CA ASN A 111 6.66 -8.32 4.78
C ASN A 111 6.91 -6.92 5.33
N ALA A 112 6.54 -5.88 4.57
CA ALA A 112 6.64 -4.50 5.02
C ALA A 112 5.72 -4.23 6.21
N LEU A 113 4.50 -4.77 6.22
CA LEU A 113 3.55 -4.67 7.33
C LEU A 113 4.09 -5.35 8.60
N VAL A 114 4.63 -6.58 8.47
CA VAL A 114 5.31 -7.26 9.58
C VAL A 114 6.48 -6.43 10.11
N ASN A 115 7.27 -5.81 9.23
CA ASN A 115 8.37 -4.92 9.66
C ASN A 115 7.86 -3.67 10.39
N LYS A 116 6.67 -3.14 10.02
CA LYS A 116 6.04 -2.04 10.76
C LYS A 116 5.66 -2.44 12.17
N TRP A 117 5.15 -3.65 12.37
CA TRP A 117 4.88 -4.18 13.72
C TRP A 117 6.16 -4.34 14.54
N LEU A 118 7.28 -4.75 13.92
CA LEU A 118 8.57 -4.88 14.59
C LEU A 118 9.08 -3.51 15.07
N VAL A 119 9.05 -2.50 14.20
CA VAL A 119 9.46 -1.13 14.54
C VAL A 119 8.56 -0.55 15.64
N ALA A 120 7.26 -0.84 15.59
CA ALA A 120 6.30 -0.43 16.61
C ALA A 120 6.40 -1.23 17.92
N LYS A 121 7.22 -2.30 17.96
CA LYS A 121 7.38 -3.21 19.11
C LYS A 121 6.03 -3.76 19.61
N GLU A 122 5.15 -4.11 18.67
CA GLU A 122 3.83 -4.67 18.99
C GLU A 122 3.98 -5.97 19.79
N LYS A 123 3.13 -6.20 20.79
CA LYS A 123 3.19 -7.45 21.54
C LYS A 123 2.50 -8.55 20.73
N PRO A 124 3.08 -9.76 20.60
CA PRO A 124 2.42 -10.87 19.91
C PRO A 124 0.99 -11.13 20.42
N ALA A 125 0.77 -11.09 21.74
CA ALA A 125 -0.54 -11.27 22.34
C ALA A 125 -1.56 -10.21 21.89
N ASP A 126 -1.14 -8.94 21.77
CA ASP A 126 -2.01 -7.85 21.33
C ASP A 126 -2.41 -8.02 19.86
N LEU A 127 -1.47 -8.46 19.00
CA LEU A 127 -1.74 -8.76 17.59
C LEU A 127 -2.70 -9.95 17.45
N THR A 128 -2.48 -11.02 18.21
CA THR A 128 -3.37 -12.20 18.24
C THR A 128 -4.78 -11.81 18.67
N TRP A 129 -4.92 -11.01 19.71
CA TRP A 129 -6.23 -10.53 20.16
C TRP A 129 -6.90 -9.64 19.10
N ARG A 130 -6.17 -8.61 18.60
CA ARG A 130 -6.65 -7.63 17.61
C ARG A 130 -7.09 -8.27 16.29
N PHE A 131 -6.45 -9.37 15.91
CA PHE A 131 -6.68 -10.06 14.63
C PHE A 131 -7.29 -11.46 14.77
N SER A 132 -7.87 -11.77 15.93
CA SER A 132 -8.45 -13.09 16.25
C SER A 132 -9.51 -13.58 15.24
N THR A 133 -10.24 -12.66 14.61
CA THR A 133 -11.26 -12.98 13.60
C THR A 133 -10.81 -12.69 12.16
N VAL A 134 -9.55 -12.31 11.96
CA VAL A 134 -9.04 -11.87 10.66
C VAL A 134 -8.42 -13.05 9.93
N THR A 135 -8.98 -13.40 8.77
CA THR A 135 -8.46 -14.49 7.93
C THR A 135 -7.00 -14.24 7.55
N ASN A 136 -6.17 -15.29 7.65
CA ASN A 136 -4.73 -15.29 7.35
C ASN A 136 -3.87 -14.43 8.30
N ALA A 137 -4.43 -13.84 9.35
CA ALA A 137 -3.63 -13.06 10.30
C ALA A 137 -2.66 -13.92 11.11
N GLU A 138 -3.04 -15.16 11.45
CA GLU A 138 -2.20 -16.08 12.22
C GLU A 138 -0.84 -16.33 11.54
N GLU A 139 -0.82 -16.65 10.25
CA GLU A 139 0.43 -16.87 9.51
C GLU A 139 1.30 -15.59 9.50
N MET A 140 0.68 -14.42 9.40
CA MET A 140 1.41 -13.16 9.43
C MET A 140 1.99 -12.85 10.82
N ILE A 141 1.25 -13.18 11.89
CA ILE A 141 1.72 -13.09 13.28
C ILE A 141 2.85 -14.10 13.54
N GLN A 142 2.75 -15.33 13.05
CA GLN A 142 3.82 -16.32 13.18
C GLN A 142 5.12 -15.85 12.50
N ARG A 143 5.02 -15.25 11.30
CA ARG A 143 6.17 -14.63 10.61
C ARG A 143 6.76 -13.47 11.41
N TYR A 144 5.92 -12.67 12.06
CA TYR A 144 6.33 -11.61 12.97
C TYR A 144 7.11 -12.16 14.18
N VAL A 145 6.55 -13.13 14.90
CA VAL A 145 7.18 -13.77 16.07
C VAL A 145 8.54 -14.37 15.70
N LYS A 146 8.60 -15.14 14.61
CA LYS A 146 9.86 -15.72 14.14
C LYS A 146 10.96 -14.68 13.87
N LYS A 147 10.59 -13.52 13.31
CA LYS A 147 11.54 -12.42 13.09
C LYS A 147 11.96 -11.75 14.39
N LEU A 148 11.02 -11.58 15.33
CA LEU A 148 11.29 -11.01 16.65
C LEU A 148 12.28 -11.86 17.45
N ASP A 149 12.08 -13.18 17.45
CA ASP A 149 12.96 -14.13 18.13
C ASP A 149 14.38 -14.11 17.53
N ALA A 150 14.47 -14.16 16.20
CA ALA A 150 15.76 -14.13 15.50
C ALA A 150 16.58 -12.84 15.75
N MET A 151 15.92 -11.70 15.97
CA MET A 151 16.62 -10.47 16.36
C MET A 151 17.09 -10.53 17.82
N SER A 152 16.32 -11.14 18.71
CA SER A 152 16.68 -11.28 20.12
C SER A 152 17.91 -12.18 20.30
N THR A 153 18.01 -13.26 19.52
CA THR A 153 19.16 -14.19 19.57
C THR A 153 20.45 -13.62 19.00
N ASN A 154 20.38 -12.66 18.07
CA ASN A 154 21.57 -12.05 17.44
C ASN A 154 22.17 -10.89 18.25
N THR A 155 21.53 -10.50 19.35
CA THR A 155 21.95 -9.38 20.20
C THR A 155 22.45 -9.84 21.58
N SER A 156 22.54 -11.16 21.80
CA SER A 156 23.03 -11.81 23.03
C SER A 156 24.43 -12.37 22.86
#